data_AF-A0A9D4EG71-F1
#
_entry.id   AF-A0A9D4EG71-F1
#
_cell.length_a   1.000
_cell.length_b   1.000
_cell.length_c   1.000
_cell.angle_alpha   90.00
_cell.angle_beta   90.00
_cell.angle_gamma   90.00
#
_symmetry.space_group_name_H-M   'P 1'
#
loop_
_entity.id
_entity.type
_entity.pdbx_description
1 polymer ?
#
loop_
_entity_poly.entity_id
_entity_poly.type
_entity_poly.pdbx_seq_one_letter_code
_entity_poly.pdbx_strand_id
1 'polypeptide(L)'
;MLKRAVGDDIFQYMGSDGMYAKLCDILRTSADNAFPKKTFKTYLKTYWTEELSALHARAKRARDIWCREGRPRGNLSVVYSDYKSRKAEFRREHRRASLSYMQHLDCKLETAAESDTVNF
;
A
#
# COMPACT_ATOMS: atom_id res chain seq x y z
N MET A 1 -27.46 -1.58 31.57
CA MET A 1 -28.30 -2.64 30.98
C MET A 1 -28.33 -2.47 29.46
N LEU A 2 -27.48 -3.19 28.73
CA LEU A 2 -27.59 -3.36 27.28
C LEU A 2 -27.40 -4.87 27.02
N LYS A 3 -28.42 -5.45 26.39
CA LYS A 3 -28.74 -6.87 26.42
C LYS A 3 -27.69 -7.71 25.68
N ARG A 4 -27.21 -8.76 26.36
CA ARG A 4 -26.64 -9.97 25.74
C ARG A 4 -27.79 -10.77 25.12
N ALA A 5 -27.75 -10.95 23.81
CA ALA A 5 -28.36 -11.99 22.97
C ALA A 5 -27.98 -11.59 21.54
N VAL A 6 -27.22 -12.34 20.76
CA VAL A 6 -27.58 -13.63 20.17
C VAL A 6 -26.29 -14.41 19.95
N GLY A 7 -26.13 -15.52 20.65
CA GLY A 7 -25.00 -16.44 20.51
C GLY A 7 -25.50 -17.86 20.30
N ASP A 8 -26.56 -18.01 19.51
CA ASP A 8 -27.16 -19.32 19.23
C ASP A 8 -26.56 -19.87 17.93
N ASP A 9 -25.84 -20.98 18.08
CA ASP A 9 -25.55 -22.04 17.10
C ASP A 9 -25.25 -21.65 15.64
N ILE A 10 -24.22 -20.82 15.41
CA ILE A 10 -23.74 -20.54 14.05
C ILE A 10 -22.88 -21.69 13.48
N PHE A 11 -22.40 -22.61 14.33
CA PHE A 11 -21.40 -23.63 13.97
C PHE A 11 -21.95 -25.06 13.80
N GLN A 12 -23.23 -25.30 14.07
CA GLN A 12 -23.75 -26.65 14.28
C GLN A 12 -24.00 -27.45 12.99
N TYR A 13 -23.94 -26.82 11.81
CA TYR A 13 -24.29 -27.45 10.51
C TYR A 13 -23.31 -27.20 9.35
N MET A 14 -22.10 -26.72 9.60
CA MET A 14 -21.10 -26.49 8.54
C MET A 14 -19.95 -27.51 8.62
N GLY A 15 -19.63 -28.16 7.50
CA GLY A 15 -18.40 -28.94 7.36
C GLY A 15 -17.15 -28.09 7.61
N SER A 16 -15.99 -28.73 7.83
CA SER A 16 -14.73 -28.06 8.19
C SER A 16 -14.40 -26.83 7.33
N ASP A 17 -14.65 -26.95 6.03
CA ASP A 17 -14.34 -25.92 5.04
C ASP A 17 -15.29 -24.72 5.14
N GLY A 18 -16.57 -24.97 5.43
CA GLY A 18 -17.57 -23.93 5.64
C GLY A 18 -17.33 -23.16 6.94
N MET A 19 -16.92 -23.86 7.99
CA MET A 19 -16.54 -23.24 9.26
C MET A 19 -15.29 -22.36 9.11
N TYR A 20 -14.27 -22.83 8.39
CA TYR A 20 -13.05 -22.06 8.14
C TYR A 20 -13.32 -20.79 7.31
N ALA A 21 -14.14 -20.89 6.27
CA ALA A 21 -14.54 -19.74 5.46
C ALA A 21 -15.26 -18.68 6.30
N LYS A 22 -16.19 -19.10 7.17
CA LYS A 22 -16.93 -18.20 8.08
C LYS A 22 -16.01 -17.50 9.08
N LEU A 23 -15.04 -18.23 9.64
CA LEU A 23 -14.01 -17.68 10.53
C LEU A 23 -13.18 -16.60 9.83
N CYS A 24 -12.77 -16.86 8.58
CA CYS A 24 -12.03 -15.90 7.77
C CYS A 24 -12.86 -14.65 7.44
N ASP A 25 -14.16 -14.80 7.17
CA ASP A 25 -15.09 -13.69 6.98
C ASP A 25 -15.21 -12.83 8.24
N ILE A 26 -15.47 -13.44 9.40
CA ILE A 26 -15.62 -12.72 10.68
C ILE A 26 -14.35 -11.95 11.02
N LEU A 27 -13.18 -12.57 10.87
CA LEU A 27 -11.90 -11.93 11.11
C LEU A 27 -11.68 -10.75 10.17
N ARG A 28 -11.98 -10.92 8.88
CA ARG A 28 -11.87 -9.86 7.87
C ARG A 28 -12.82 -8.70 8.17
N THR A 29 -14.10 -8.96 8.43
CA THR A 29 -15.09 -7.92 8.76
C THR A 29 -14.73 -7.18 10.05
N SER A 30 -14.27 -7.91 11.07
CA SER A 30 -13.84 -7.30 12.33
C SER A 30 -12.62 -6.40 12.13
N ALA A 31 -11.65 -6.84 11.33
CA ALA A 31 -10.48 -6.03 10.98
C ALA A 31 -10.88 -4.78 10.17
N ASP A 32 -11.75 -4.93 9.17
CA ASP A 32 -12.22 -3.82 8.33
C ASP A 32 -12.99 -2.76 9.13
N ASN A 33 -13.67 -3.16 10.21
CA ASN A 33 -14.40 -2.26 11.11
C ASN A 33 -13.51 -1.65 12.21
N ALA A 34 -12.49 -2.37 12.67
CA ALA A 34 -11.60 -1.91 13.74
C ALA A 34 -10.51 -0.95 13.24
N PHE A 35 -10.01 -1.14 12.02
CA PHE A 35 -8.90 -0.35 11.49
C PHE A 35 -9.38 0.83 10.62
N PRO A 36 -8.91 2.06 10.89
CA PRO A 36 -9.22 3.20 10.03
C PRO A 36 -8.76 2.95 8.59
N LYS A 37 -9.67 3.15 7.63
CA LYS A 37 -9.35 3.04 6.21
C LYS A 37 -8.43 4.20 5.82
N LYS A 38 -7.16 3.89 5.57
CA LYS A 38 -6.16 4.90 5.17
C LYS A 38 -6.48 5.40 3.76
N THR A 39 -6.98 6.62 3.66
CA THR A 39 -7.05 7.34 2.37
C THR A 39 -5.69 7.93 2.05
N PHE A 40 -5.26 7.81 0.78
CA PHE A 40 -4.06 8.49 0.33
C PHE A 40 -4.33 10.00 0.32
N LYS A 41 -3.50 10.74 1.03
CA LYS A 41 -3.58 12.20 1.10
C LYS A 41 -2.49 12.77 0.21
N THR A 42 -2.87 13.26 -0.97
CA THR A 42 -1.94 13.77 -1.98
C THR A 42 -1.02 14.85 -1.42
N TYR A 43 -1.53 15.71 -0.52
CA TYR A 43 -0.74 16.76 0.12
C TYR A 43 0.40 16.23 1.01
N LEU A 44 0.34 14.98 1.50
CA LEU A 44 1.43 14.36 2.26
C LEU A 44 2.57 13.88 1.35
N LYS A 45 2.32 13.74 0.04
CA LYS A 45 3.30 13.33 -0.97
C LYS A 45 3.02 14.04 -2.28
N THR A 46 3.31 15.34 -2.31
CA THR A 46 3.17 16.21 -3.47
C THR A 46 3.99 15.75 -4.69
N TYR A 47 5.11 15.05 -4.48
CA TYR A 47 5.92 14.44 -5.55
C TYR A 47 5.31 13.17 -6.16
N TRP A 48 4.14 12.73 -5.68
CA TRP A 48 3.51 11.49 -6.14
C TRP A 48 2.76 11.70 -7.46
N THR A 49 3.38 11.27 -8.55
CA THR A 49 2.83 11.42 -9.91
C THR A 49 1.91 10.26 -10.32
N GLU A 50 1.16 10.44 -11.41
CA GLU A 50 0.38 9.36 -12.04
C GLU A 50 1.27 8.21 -12.52
N GLU A 51 2.48 8.54 -13.02
CA GLU A 51 3.48 7.55 -13.41
C GLU A 51 3.89 6.66 -12.22
N LEU A 52 4.19 7.27 -11.07
CA LEU A 52 4.48 6.53 -9.84
C LEU A 52 3.30 5.67 -9.38
N SER A 53 2.07 6.17 -9.55
CA SER A 53 0.85 5.41 -9.27
C SER A 53 0.73 4.18 -10.18
N ALA A 54 1.01 4.32 -11.47
CA ALA A 54 1.00 3.24 -12.44
C ALA A 54 2.09 2.20 -12.12
N LEU A 55 3.31 2.62 -11.80
CA LEU A 55 4.41 1.74 -11.40
C LEU A 55 4.09 1.00 -10.09
N HIS A 56 3.54 1.70 -9.10
CA HIS A 56 3.11 1.11 -7.84
C HIS A 56 2.00 0.07 -8.05
N ALA A 57 1.02 0.36 -8.90
CA ALA A 57 -0.03 -0.58 -9.25
C ALA A 57 0.51 -1.83 -9.95
N ARG A 58 1.45 -1.67 -10.89
CA ARG A 58 2.15 -2.79 -11.55
C ARG A 58 2.91 -3.66 -10.54
N ALA A 59 3.65 -3.04 -9.62
CA ALA A 59 4.38 -3.76 -8.57
C ALA A 59 3.45 -4.51 -7.60
N LYS A 60 2.30 -3.92 -7.23
CA LYS A 60 1.27 -4.61 -6.43
C LYS A 60 0.69 -5.82 -7.16
N ARG A 61 0.29 -5.67 -8.44
CA ARG A 61 -0.24 -6.79 -9.23
C ARG A 61 0.76 -7.95 -9.32
N ALA A 62 2.03 -7.67 -9.58
CA ALA A 62 3.06 -8.71 -9.61
C ALA A 62 3.28 -9.38 -8.26
N ARG A 63 3.18 -8.63 -7.16
CA ARG A 63 3.20 -9.20 -5.80
C ARG A 63 2.01 -10.13 -5.57
N ASP A 64 0.82 -9.76 -6.02
CA ASP A 64 -0.39 -10.57 -5.85
C ASP A 64 -0.28 -11.88 -6.63
N ILE A 65 0.21 -11.82 -7.87
CA ILE A 65 0.51 -13.02 -8.69
C ILE A 65 1.53 -13.91 -7.96
N TRP A 66 2.67 -13.34 -7.53
CA TRP A 66 3.67 -14.09 -6.78
C TRP A 66 3.13 -14.73 -5.49
N CYS A 67 2.21 -14.05 -4.79
CA CYS A 67 1.55 -14.61 -3.62
C CYS A 67 0.60 -15.76 -3.97
N ARG A 68 -0.16 -15.66 -5.06
CA ARG A 68 -1.08 -16.71 -5.53
C ARG A 68 -0.34 -17.98 -5.93
N GLU A 69 0.85 -17.84 -6.50
CA GLU A 69 1.74 -18.96 -6.88
C GLU A 69 2.46 -19.63 -5.69
N GLY A 70 2.14 -19.26 -4.44
CA GLY A 70 2.78 -19.86 -3.26
C GLY A 70 4.13 -19.23 -2.89
N ARG A 71 4.42 -18.03 -3.40
CA ARG A 71 5.64 -17.26 -3.11
C ARG A 71 6.95 -18.02 -3.41
N PRO A 72 7.07 -18.65 -4.59
CA PRO A 72 8.28 -19.37 -4.98
C PRO A 72 9.50 -18.42 -4.90
N ARG A 73 10.64 -18.95 -4.48
CA ARG A 73 11.89 -18.19 -4.34
C ARG A 73 12.92 -18.68 -5.36
N GLY A 74 13.85 -17.80 -5.71
CA GLY A 74 14.98 -18.11 -6.59
C GLY A 74 14.80 -17.55 -8.00
N ASN A 75 15.93 -17.37 -8.68
CA ASN A 75 15.97 -16.68 -9.99
C ASN A 75 15.32 -17.50 -11.12
N LEU A 76 15.08 -18.79 -10.90
CA LEU A 76 14.36 -19.66 -11.84
C LEU A 76 12.85 -19.42 -11.83
N SER A 77 12.31 -18.80 -10.79
CA SER A 77 10.90 -18.45 -10.73
C SER A 77 10.63 -17.15 -11.48
N VAL A 78 9.93 -17.26 -12.62
CA VAL A 78 9.52 -16.12 -13.45
C VAL A 78 8.71 -15.10 -12.64
N VAL A 79 7.74 -15.57 -11.85
CA VAL A 79 6.88 -14.70 -11.04
C VAL A 79 7.63 -14.00 -9.90
N TYR A 80 8.64 -14.63 -9.32
CA TYR A 80 9.52 -14.00 -8.34
C TYR A 80 10.37 -12.91 -9.01
N SER A 81 10.99 -13.23 -10.15
CA SER A 81 11.84 -12.30 -10.89
C SER A 81 11.06 -11.07 -11.39
N ASP A 82 9.86 -11.27 -11.95
CA ASP A 82 8.98 -10.18 -12.39
C ASP A 82 8.59 -9.26 -11.22
N TYR A 83 8.13 -9.83 -10.10
CA TYR A 83 7.82 -9.04 -8.90
C TYR A 83 9.03 -8.24 -8.41
N LYS A 84 10.21 -8.86 -8.34
CA LYS A 84 11.44 -8.19 -7.88
C LYS A 84 11.86 -7.06 -8.81
N SER A 85 11.75 -7.28 -10.13
CA SER A 85 12.09 -6.29 -11.15
C SER A 85 11.16 -5.08 -11.09
N ARG A 86 9.83 -5.29 -11.09
CA ARG A 86 8.85 -4.19 -10.97
C ARG A 86 8.96 -3.44 -9.65
N LYS A 87 9.26 -4.16 -8.55
CA LYS A 87 9.51 -3.53 -7.25
C LYS A 87 10.77 -2.66 -7.26
N ALA A 88 11.82 -3.10 -7.96
CA ALA A 88 13.05 -2.33 -8.10
C ALA A 88 12.82 -1.07 -8.94
N GLU A 89 12.12 -1.20 -10.07
CA GLU A 89 11.72 -0.09 -10.95
C GLU A 89 10.93 0.97 -10.18
N PHE A 90 9.84 0.58 -9.49
CA PHE A 90 9.06 1.50 -8.67
C PHE A 90 9.93 2.21 -7.62
N ARG A 91 10.82 1.49 -6.93
CA ARG A 91 11.69 2.09 -5.90
C ARG A 91 12.68 3.09 -6.47
N ARG A 92 13.19 2.83 -7.68
CA ARG A 92 14.11 3.75 -8.36
C ARG A 92 13.39 5.05 -8.70
N GLU A 93 12.24 4.96 -9.38
CA GLU A 93 11.47 6.15 -9.75
C GLU A 93 10.96 6.91 -8.52
N HIS A 94 10.52 6.19 -7.47
CA HIS A 94 10.09 6.82 -6.23
C HIS A 94 11.22 7.64 -5.57
N ARG A 95 12.44 7.09 -5.52
CA ARG A 95 13.60 7.83 -5.00
C ARG A 95 13.93 9.04 -5.88
N ARG A 96 13.88 8.89 -7.21
CA ARG A 96 14.14 9.98 -8.16
C ARG A 96 13.15 11.13 -7.96
N ALA A 97 11.85 10.84 -7.93
CA ALA A 97 10.81 11.84 -7.75
C ALA A 97 10.90 12.54 -6.39
N SER A 98 11.13 11.78 -5.31
CA SER A 98 11.30 12.33 -3.98
C SER A 98 12.52 13.25 -3.89
N LEU A 99 13.65 12.86 -4.49
CA LEU A 99 14.86 13.68 -4.48
C LEU A 99 14.68 14.96 -5.29
N SER A 100 14.13 14.84 -6.50
CA SER A 100 13.86 15.99 -7.37
C SER A 100 12.93 17.00 -6.70
N TYR A 101 11.93 16.52 -5.95
CA TYR A 101 11.04 17.40 -5.20
C TYR A 101 11.75 18.11 -4.04
N MET A 102 12.60 17.41 -3.28
CA MET A 102 13.39 18.05 -2.22
C MET A 102 14.31 19.13 -2.78
N GLN A 103 15.04 18.83 -3.85
CA GLN A 103 15.89 19.82 -4.54
C GLN A 103 15.10 21.03 -5.05
N HIS A 104 13.89 20.81 -5.59
CA HIS A 104 13.02 21.89 -6.00
C HIS A 104 12.61 22.78 -4.81
N LEU A 105 12.31 22.20 -3.65
CA LEU A 105 12.00 22.98 -2.45
C LEU A 105 13.21 23.76 -1.96
N ASP A 106 14.40 23.16 -1.94
CA ASP A 106 15.64 23.82 -1.53
C ASP A 106 15.92 25.04 -2.40
N CYS A 107 15.84 24.91 -3.74
CA CYS A 107 16.00 26.06 -4.64
C CYS A 107 14.96 27.16 -4.40
N LYS A 108 13.70 26.80 -4.11
CA LYS A 108 12.66 27.80 -3.79
C LYS A 108 12.97 28.55 -2.49
N LEU A 109 13.52 27.86 -1.50
CA LEU A 109 13.95 28.47 -0.24
C LEU A 109 15.14 29.41 -0.46
N GLU A 110 16.12 29.00 -1.25
CA GLU A 110 17.27 29.84 -1.62
C GLU A 110 16.81 31.11 -2.35
N THR A 111 15.95 30.97 -3.36
CA THR A 111 15.41 32.14 -4.11
C THR A 111 14.63 33.09 -3.19
N ALA A 112 13.81 32.54 -2.27
CA ALA A 112 13.06 33.36 -1.32
C ALA A 112 13.99 34.09 -0.35
N ALA A 113 15.02 33.41 0.16
CA ALA A 113 16.01 34.00 1.07
C ALA A 113 16.82 35.12 0.39
N GLU A 114 17.18 34.95 -0.88
CA GLU A 114 17.85 36.00 -1.67
C GLU A 114 16.93 37.22 -1.89
N SER A 115 15.63 36.98 -2.12
CA SER A 115 14.65 38.05 -2.39
C SER A 115 14.32 38.90 -1.16
N ASP A 116 14.45 38.35 0.06
CA ASP A 116 14.23 39.08 1.32
C ASP A 116 15.38 40.03 1.68
N THR A 117 16.52 39.99 0.98
CA THR A 117 17.67 40.86 1.26
C THR A 117 17.57 42.26 0.63
N VAL A 118 16.54 42.54 -0.18
CA VAL A 118 16.40 43.81 -0.90
C VAL A 118 15.09 44.52 -0.54
N ASN A 119 14.88 44.79 0.75
CA ASN A 119 13.91 45.77 1.23
C ASN A 119 14.45 46.42 2.51
N PHE A 120 15.38 47.36 2.34
CA PHE A 120 15.75 48.36 3.35
C PHE A 120 15.73 49.74 2.71
#